data_AF-A0A834VB67-F1
#
_entry.id   AF-A0A834VB67-F1
#
_cell.length_a   1.000
_cell.length_b   1.000
_cell.length_c   1.000
_cell.angle_alpha   90.00
_cell.angle_beta   90.00
_cell.angle_gamma   90.00
#
_symmetry.space_group_name_H-M   'P 1'
#
loop_
_entity.id
_entity.type
_entity.pdbx_description
1 polymer ?
#
loop_
_entity_poly.entity_id
_entity_poly.type
_entity_poly.pdbx_seq_one_letter_code
_entity_poly.pdbx_strand_id
1 'polypeptide(L)'
;MDENISNGTVFYAACLPLKIRQSKEDFDPKRFVSSDKNEIIKLIKQYQGSRFKSFDLYENALKFVEEKLGDNFESNQSDNLSSPNSNQSPSSSVPTEESILFPSLDIRDLNVFKQSIVNKQLDTFKRNVFTNPRYLISNYFDSPTIIMQGPRYNAVHLAIRFKAPEILDFILDTINTVSFVQKMNPNLDSESLIDKRDHILDLYLNSPDKVNFDTPLHMACKICNLDCISILADYIPVLDTEKLNKQNLLPHELVQDLQARKKILDIIHSSVFITVQKCPENLNKSINKEYHMGRKILQSKLDHKKEKRISAIVGPMTTEKSKTVYDVMKSPKKCNEKQRQIRLKDPDRGIERVICELSIEFEVPYCEYWPFLNDYANFSTEEGLKRLNDYFRSKQDELDLSSIIGRLNLDEEDDLKQTNGREEIHLIKIKSRKRKRKQKKKKKRKRVNYITLHQHRLGP
;
A
#
# COMPACT_ATOMS: atom_id res chain seq x y z
N MET A 1 -48.68 -30.15 4.01
CA MET A 1 -48.68 -30.44 5.45
C MET A 1 -47.86 -29.34 6.07
N ASP A 2 -48.58 -28.44 6.72
CA ASP A 2 -48.18 -27.07 6.99
C ASP A 2 -47.10 -26.95 8.06
N GLU A 3 -46.30 -25.90 7.86
CA GLU A 3 -45.34 -25.33 8.80
C GLU A 3 -46.05 -24.91 10.10
N ASN A 4 -45.69 -25.54 11.22
CA ASN A 4 -45.88 -24.94 12.54
C ASN A 4 -44.62 -24.13 12.88
N ILE A 5 -44.63 -22.87 12.47
CA ILE A 5 -43.70 -21.84 12.96
C ILE A 5 -43.98 -21.68 14.45
N SER A 6 -43.07 -22.15 15.30
CA SER A 6 -43.09 -21.80 16.72
C SER A 6 -42.83 -20.29 16.82
N ASN A 7 -43.86 -19.51 17.16
CA ASN A 7 -43.66 -18.17 17.71
C ASN A 7 -42.85 -18.30 18.99
N GLY A 8 -41.52 -18.19 18.89
CA GLY A 8 -40.64 -18.11 20.05
C GLY A 8 -40.95 -16.82 20.81
N THR A 9 -41.28 -16.93 22.09
CA THR A 9 -41.46 -15.76 22.96
C THR A 9 -40.13 -15.01 23.05
N VAL A 10 -40.10 -13.77 22.55
CA VAL A 10 -38.93 -12.89 22.65
C VAL A 10 -38.99 -12.11 23.96
N PHE A 11 -37.88 -12.06 24.68
CA PHE A 11 -37.69 -11.28 25.90
C PHE A 11 -36.84 -10.05 25.64
N TYR A 12 -37.26 -8.91 26.15
CA TYR A 12 -36.57 -7.63 26.03
C TYR A 12 -35.95 -7.26 27.39
N ALA A 13 -34.74 -6.71 27.38
CA ALA A 13 -34.03 -6.34 28.60
C ALA A 13 -33.38 -4.96 28.53
N ALA A 14 -33.38 -4.24 29.66
CA ALA A 14 -32.67 -2.98 29.86
C ALA A 14 -31.57 -3.11 30.93
N CYS A 15 -30.31 -2.97 30.52
CA CYS A 15 -29.17 -2.96 31.43
C CYS A 15 -28.84 -1.52 31.83
N LEU A 16 -28.99 -1.19 33.11
CA LEU A 16 -28.76 0.17 33.62
C LEU A 16 -27.24 0.49 33.68
N PRO A 17 -26.84 1.77 33.57
CA PRO A 17 -25.46 2.19 33.85
C PRO A 17 -25.03 1.77 35.26
N LEU A 18 -23.77 1.34 35.42
CA LEU A 18 -23.26 0.82 36.70
C LEU A 18 -23.41 1.83 37.85
N LYS A 19 -23.19 3.12 37.55
CA LYS A 19 -23.33 4.22 38.52
C LYS A 19 -24.75 4.31 39.11
N ILE A 20 -25.77 4.03 38.29
CA ILE A 20 -27.18 4.06 38.73
C ILE A 20 -27.49 2.80 39.55
N ARG A 21 -27.02 1.62 39.10
CA ARG A 21 -27.19 0.35 39.82
C ARG A 21 -26.56 0.38 41.22
N GLN A 22 -25.38 1.00 41.36
CA GLN A 22 -24.69 1.13 42.65
C GLN A 22 -25.35 2.15 43.59
N SER A 23 -26.13 3.10 43.06
CA SER A 23 -26.84 4.12 43.86
C SER A 23 -28.18 3.66 44.43
N LYS A 24 -28.66 2.46 44.07
CA LYS A 24 -29.97 1.94 44.46
C LYS A 24 -29.88 0.67 45.31
N GLU A 25 -30.67 0.65 46.39
CA GLU A 25 -31.14 -0.59 47.02
C GLU A 25 -32.37 -1.18 46.28
N ASP A 26 -33.13 -0.34 45.57
CA ASP A 26 -34.13 -0.73 44.55
C ASP A 26 -33.43 -1.25 43.28
N PHE A 27 -32.59 -2.29 43.40
CA PHE A 27 -32.14 -3.04 42.24
C PHE A 27 -32.60 -4.50 42.24
N ASP A 28 -33.78 -4.71 41.67
CA ASP A 28 -34.28 -6.02 41.25
C ASP A 28 -34.09 -6.18 39.72
N PRO A 29 -33.13 -7.02 39.26
CA PRO A 29 -32.87 -7.26 37.84
C PRO A 29 -34.10 -7.73 37.07
N LYS A 30 -35.03 -8.43 37.73
CA LYS A 30 -36.22 -9.00 37.07
C LYS A 30 -37.17 -7.94 36.55
N ARG A 31 -37.20 -6.76 37.16
CA ARG A 31 -38.05 -5.62 36.70
C ARG A 31 -37.59 -5.02 35.37
N PHE A 32 -36.38 -5.34 34.93
CA PHE A 32 -35.80 -4.82 33.70
C PHE A 32 -35.79 -5.85 32.56
N VAL A 33 -36.57 -6.94 32.69
CA VAL A 33 -36.80 -7.94 31.66
C VAL A 33 -38.31 -8.16 31.48
N SER A 34 -38.82 -8.05 30.25
CA SER A 34 -40.24 -8.28 29.94
C SER A 34 -40.41 -8.83 28.52
N SER A 35 -41.48 -9.59 28.29
CA SER A 35 -41.89 -9.98 26.93
C SER A 35 -42.61 -8.85 26.18
N ASP A 36 -42.99 -7.76 26.86
CA ASP A 36 -43.49 -6.54 26.22
C ASP A 36 -42.38 -5.51 26.01
N LYS A 37 -42.05 -5.26 24.74
CA LYS A 37 -41.06 -4.27 24.31
C LYS A 37 -41.35 -2.87 24.86
N ASN A 38 -42.63 -2.49 24.96
CA ASN A 38 -43.02 -1.13 25.34
C ASN A 38 -42.76 -0.84 26.82
N GLU A 39 -42.86 -1.84 27.69
CA GLU A 39 -42.55 -1.71 29.12
C GLU A 39 -41.06 -1.38 29.32
N ILE A 40 -40.19 -2.09 28.58
CA ILE A 40 -38.74 -1.88 28.65
C ILE A 40 -38.34 -0.53 28.06
N ILE A 41 -38.97 -0.09 26.97
CA ILE A 41 -38.73 1.25 26.41
C ILE A 41 -39.12 2.37 27.39
N LYS A 42 -40.20 2.21 28.16
CA LYS A 42 -40.57 3.18 29.21
C LYS A 42 -39.50 3.28 30.29
N LEU A 43 -38.92 2.14 30.71
CA LEU A 43 -37.82 2.11 31.69
C LEU A 43 -36.55 2.76 31.15
N ILE A 44 -36.18 2.51 29.88
CA ILE A 44 -34.99 3.14 29.26
C ILE A 44 -35.12 4.66 29.22
N LYS A 45 -36.32 5.19 28.96
CA LYS A 45 -36.57 6.64 29.00
C LYS A 45 -36.38 7.23 30.40
N GLN A 46 -36.66 6.46 31.45
CA GLN A 46 -36.46 6.87 32.84
C GLN A 46 -34.99 6.84 33.25
N TYR A 47 -34.19 5.93 32.69
CA TYR A 47 -32.76 5.74 33.02
C TYR A 47 -31.88 5.96 31.79
N GLN A 48 -31.49 7.22 31.55
CA GLN A 48 -30.63 7.58 30.42
C GLN A 48 -29.29 6.84 30.47
N GLY A 49 -28.83 6.35 29.31
CA GLY A 49 -27.62 5.53 29.17
C GLY A 49 -27.84 4.02 29.36
N SER A 50 -29.07 3.56 29.58
CA SER A 50 -29.37 2.12 29.67
C SER A 50 -29.24 1.42 28.32
N ARG A 51 -28.60 0.24 28.31
CA ARG A 51 -28.43 -0.60 27.12
C ARG A 51 -29.66 -1.48 26.91
N PHE A 52 -30.09 -1.66 25.67
CA PHE A 52 -31.29 -2.44 25.31
C PHE A 52 -30.96 -3.61 24.39
N LYS A 53 -31.51 -4.80 24.65
CA LYS A 53 -31.34 -5.98 23.80
C LYS A 53 -32.52 -6.94 23.92
N SER A 54 -32.74 -7.76 22.89
CA SER A 54 -33.73 -8.85 22.87
C SER A 54 -33.07 -10.22 22.88
N PHE A 55 -33.74 -11.20 23.47
CA PHE A 55 -33.25 -12.56 23.70
C PHE A 55 -34.37 -13.58 23.51
N ASP A 56 -34.01 -14.77 23.06
CA ASP A 56 -34.97 -15.88 22.87
C ASP A 56 -35.22 -16.65 24.19
N LEU A 57 -34.41 -16.39 25.23
CA LEU A 57 -34.49 -17.02 26.55
C LEU A 57 -34.44 -15.97 27.66
N TYR A 58 -35.35 -16.07 28.63
CA TYR A 58 -35.46 -15.16 29.78
C TYR A 58 -34.17 -15.11 30.62
N GLU A 59 -33.48 -16.25 30.79
CA GLU A 59 -32.23 -16.31 31.57
C GLU A 59 -31.09 -15.51 30.92
N ASN A 60 -31.01 -15.50 29.59
CA ASN A 60 -30.02 -14.71 28.87
C ASN A 60 -30.31 -13.21 28.99
N ALA A 61 -31.59 -12.85 28.99
CA ALA A 61 -32.05 -11.49 29.23
C ALA A 61 -31.70 -11.01 30.65
N LEU A 62 -31.87 -11.87 31.67
CA LEU A 62 -31.46 -11.57 33.05
C LEU A 62 -29.95 -11.37 33.19
N LYS A 63 -29.14 -12.28 32.60
CA LYS A 63 -27.67 -12.15 32.60
C LYS A 63 -27.20 -10.82 32.01
N PHE A 64 -27.89 -10.33 30.97
CA PHE A 64 -27.59 -9.03 30.37
C PHE A 64 -27.89 -7.84 31.31
N VAL A 65 -28.95 -7.91 32.11
CA VAL A 65 -29.25 -6.88 33.13
C VAL A 65 -28.22 -6.90 34.27
N GLU A 66 -27.74 -8.08 34.64
CA GLU A 66 -26.79 -8.30 35.74
C GLU A 66 -25.32 -8.08 35.34
N GLU A 67 -25.04 -7.87 34.06
CA GLU A 67 -23.69 -7.74 33.51
C GLU A 67 -22.90 -6.62 34.21
N LYS A 68 -21.78 -6.99 34.86
CA LYS A 68 -20.91 -6.10 35.64
C LYS A 68 -19.76 -5.48 34.82
N LEU A 69 -19.67 -5.76 33.51
CA LEU A 69 -18.64 -5.16 32.67
C LEU A 69 -18.92 -3.65 32.52
N GLY A 70 -17.83 -2.89 32.70
CA GLY A 70 -17.79 -1.43 32.72
C GLY A 70 -18.43 -0.78 31.51
N ASP A 71 -18.94 0.43 31.72
CA ASP A 71 -19.49 1.33 30.71
C ASP A 71 -18.46 1.58 29.58
N ASN A 72 -18.36 0.67 28.61
CA ASN A 72 -17.72 0.85 27.30
C ASN A 72 -18.37 -0.15 26.33
N PHE A 73 -18.88 0.37 25.21
CA PHE A 73 -19.57 -0.26 24.07
C PHE A 73 -21.12 -0.17 23.98
N GLU A 74 -21.51 0.79 23.13
CA GLU A 74 -22.36 0.68 21.93
C GLU A 74 -23.67 -0.13 22.00
N SER A 75 -24.78 0.59 22.04
CA SER A 75 -26.07 0.14 21.52
C SER A 75 -26.54 1.06 20.39
N ASN A 76 -26.52 0.54 19.16
CA ASN A 76 -27.19 1.12 18.00
C ASN A 76 -28.71 0.97 18.14
N GLN A 77 -29.44 2.09 18.15
CA GLN A 77 -30.65 2.31 17.32
C GLN A 77 -31.12 3.78 17.43
N SER A 78 -31.20 4.43 16.26
CA SER A 78 -31.94 5.64 15.86
C SER A 78 -32.67 6.48 16.92
N ASP A 79 -32.27 7.75 17.08
CA ASP A 79 -33.06 8.94 16.69
C ASP A 79 -32.29 10.25 16.96
N ASN A 80 -32.41 11.21 16.04
CA ASN A 80 -31.77 12.53 16.07
C ASN A 80 -32.28 13.40 17.24
N LEU A 81 -31.41 14.27 17.82
CA LEU A 81 -31.66 15.69 18.13
C LEU A 81 -30.42 16.37 18.78
N SER A 82 -29.80 17.26 18.01
CA SER A 82 -29.16 18.56 18.34
C SER A 82 -28.55 18.85 19.74
N SER A 83 -27.20 18.97 19.81
CA SER A 83 -26.43 20.06 20.50
C SER A 83 -26.39 20.19 22.05
N PRO A 84 -25.52 21.05 22.68
CA PRO A 84 -24.08 21.31 22.44
C PRO A 84 -23.18 21.52 23.72
N ASN A 85 -21.85 21.62 23.51
CA ASN A 85 -20.80 22.31 24.31
C ASN A 85 -20.66 22.12 25.85
N SER A 86 -19.52 21.57 26.31
CA SER A 86 -18.36 22.35 26.83
C SER A 86 -17.31 21.51 27.60
N ASN A 87 -16.04 21.70 27.21
CA ASN A 87 -14.77 21.70 27.95
C ASN A 87 -14.53 20.74 29.15
N GLN A 88 -13.53 19.86 29.03
CA GLN A 88 -12.23 19.95 29.75
C GLN A 88 -11.32 18.74 29.49
N SER A 89 -10.02 19.01 29.38
CA SER A 89 -8.87 18.10 29.26
C SER A 89 -8.07 18.08 30.58
N PRO A 90 -6.89 17.43 30.67
CA PRO A 90 -6.60 16.00 30.51
C PRO A 90 -5.94 15.42 31.78
N SER A 91 -5.95 14.10 31.99
CA SER A 91 -4.97 13.46 32.88
C SER A 91 -4.55 12.09 32.35
N SER A 92 -3.25 11.85 32.45
CA SER A 92 -2.46 10.81 31.80
C SER A 92 -2.18 9.62 32.72
N SER A 93 -2.38 8.40 32.23
CA SER A 93 -1.57 7.20 32.57
C SER A 93 -1.89 6.03 31.61
N VAL A 94 -0.86 5.23 31.29
CA VAL A 94 -0.69 4.30 30.15
C VAL A 94 -0.30 2.90 30.70
N PRO A 95 -0.32 1.75 29.98
CA PRO A 95 -1.20 1.26 28.90
C PRO A 95 -1.98 -0.03 29.27
N THR A 96 -3.02 -0.37 28.50
CA THR A 96 -3.17 -1.62 27.67
C THR A 96 -4.60 -1.74 27.18
N GLU A 97 -4.95 -0.96 26.17
CA GLU A 97 -6.07 -1.23 25.27
C GLU A 97 -5.51 -0.90 23.88
N GLU A 98 -5.81 -1.72 22.87
CA GLU A 98 -5.46 -1.39 21.48
C GLU A 98 -5.95 0.02 21.20
N SER A 99 -5.00 0.97 21.15
CA SER A 99 -5.33 2.36 20.94
C SER A 99 -6.05 2.46 19.62
N ILE A 100 -7.20 3.14 19.62
CA ILE A 100 -7.92 3.42 18.39
C ILE A 100 -6.97 4.30 17.55
N LEU A 101 -6.19 3.68 16.66
CA LEU A 101 -5.06 4.30 15.93
C LEU A 101 -5.45 5.57 15.17
N PHE A 102 -6.72 5.64 14.76
CA PHE A 102 -7.27 6.78 14.04
C PHE A 102 -8.66 7.14 14.61
N PRO A 103 -8.99 8.43 14.77
CA PRO A 103 -10.33 8.83 15.23
C PRO A 103 -11.45 8.37 14.28
N SER A 104 -12.60 7.99 14.83
CA SER A 104 -13.82 7.79 14.04
C SER A 104 -14.22 9.06 13.30
N LEU A 105 -14.78 8.91 12.11
CA LEU A 105 -15.22 10.03 11.28
C LEU A 105 -16.59 10.52 11.70
N ASP A 106 -16.73 11.85 11.83
CA ASP A 106 -18.04 12.45 12.04
C ASP A 106 -18.78 12.68 10.69
N ILE A 107 -20.05 13.09 10.79
CA ILE A 107 -20.90 13.33 9.60
C ILE A 107 -20.39 14.54 8.79
N ARG A 108 -19.78 15.54 9.43
CA ARG A 108 -19.26 16.74 8.76
C ARG A 108 -18.07 16.37 7.89
N ASP A 109 -17.13 15.61 8.44
CA ASP A 109 -15.95 15.07 7.79
C ASP A 109 -16.32 14.20 6.59
N LEU A 110 -17.27 13.26 6.77
CA LEU A 110 -17.79 12.45 5.67
C LEU A 110 -18.46 13.29 4.57
N ASN A 111 -19.14 14.38 4.93
CA ASN A 111 -19.72 15.29 3.95
C ASN A 111 -18.66 16.08 3.19
N VAL A 112 -17.61 16.58 3.85
CA VAL A 112 -16.48 17.25 3.20
C VAL A 112 -15.77 16.28 2.25
N PHE A 113 -15.53 15.05 2.71
CA PHE A 113 -14.94 13.99 1.89
C PHE A 113 -15.80 13.67 0.67
N LYS A 114 -17.11 13.50 0.85
CA LYS A 114 -18.07 13.35 -0.25
C LYS A 114 -17.97 14.50 -1.25
N GLN A 115 -17.93 15.75 -0.79
CA GLN A 115 -17.83 16.92 -1.68
C GLN A 115 -16.52 16.93 -2.46
N SER A 116 -15.41 16.46 -1.88
CA SER A 116 -14.14 16.33 -2.62
C SER A 116 -14.25 15.36 -3.80
N ILE A 117 -15.05 14.27 -3.69
CA ILE A 117 -15.33 13.35 -4.79
C ILE A 117 -16.23 14.01 -5.84
N VAL A 118 -17.35 14.62 -5.41
CA VAL A 118 -18.34 15.25 -6.29
C VAL A 118 -17.70 16.36 -7.13
N ASN A 119 -16.85 17.18 -6.50
CA ASN A 119 -16.17 18.29 -7.15
C ASN A 119 -14.84 17.90 -7.81
N LYS A 120 -14.51 16.60 -7.84
CA LYS A 120 -13.28 16.04 -8.46
C LYS A 120 -11.99 16.67 -7.93
N GLN A 121 -11.95 16.98 -6.63
CA GLN A 121 -10.82 17.62 -5.96
C GLN A 121 -9.82 16.56 -5.46
N LEU A 122 -9.01 16.03 -6.36
CA LEU A 122 -8.08 14.93 -6.07
C LEU A 122 -7.11 15.24 -4.91
N ASP A 123 -6.54 16.45 -4.84
CA ASP A 123 -5.57 16.79 -3.79
C ASP A 123 -6.20 16.84 -2.40
N THR A 124 -7.42 17.38 -2.29
CA THR A 124 -8.18 17.39 -1.04
C THR A 124 -8.58 15.98 -0.64
N PHE A 125 -9.01 15.17 -1.61
CA PHE A 125 -9.31 13.76 -1.38
C PHE A 125 -8.09 13.01 -0.84
N LYS A 126 -6.93 13.13 -1.50
CA LYS A 126 -5.65 12.53 -1.09
C LYS A 126 -5.28 12.93 0.34
N ARG A 127 -5.37 14.22 0.67
CA ARG A 127 -5.07 14.73 2.01
C ARG A 127 -5.92 14.05 3.06
N ASN A 128 -7.24 13.98 2.86
CA ASN A 128 -8.16 13.33 3.80
C ASN A 128 -7.77 11.86 4.03
N VAL A 129 -7.55 11.10 2.95
CA VAL A 129 -7.19 9.66 3.02
C VAL A 129 -5.85 9.43 3.73
N PHE A 130 -4.84 10.26 3.46
CA PHE A 130 -3.53 10.11 4.12
C PHE A 130 -3.53 10.57 5.57
N THR A 131 -4.35 11.56 5.93
CA THR A 131 -4.52 12.00 7.31
C THR A 131 -5.28 10.97 8.14
N ASN A 132 -6.30 10.33 7.58
CA ASN A 132 -7.07 9.29 8.27
C ASN A 132 -7.51 8.18 7.29
N PRO A 133 -6.93 6.97 7.36
CA PRO A 133 -7.30 5.85 6.49
C PRO A 133 -8.77 5.42 6.64
N ARG A 134 -9.47 5.87 7.70
CA ARG A 134 -10.90 5.59 7.91
C ARG A 134 -11.83 6.19 6.89
N TYR A 135 -11.35 7.15 6.10
CA TYR A 135 -12.11 7.64 4.96
C TYR A 135 -12.37 6.56 3.92
N LEU A 136 -11.51 5.52 3.87
CA LEU A 136 -11.70 4.36 3.01
C LEU A 136 -12.01 3.09 3.80
N ILE A 137 -11.31 2.81 4.91
CA ILE A 137 -11.48 1.56 5.65
C ILE A 137 -12.25 1.80 6.95
N SER A 138 -13.47 1.26 7.03
CA SER A 138 -14.30 1.33 8.23
C SER A 138 -13.67 0.56 9.39
N ASN A 139 -14.00 0.98 10.59
CA ASN A 139 -13.63 0.28 11.82
C ASN A 139 -14.36 -1.05 12.00
N TYR A 140 -15.49 -1.20 11.32
CA TYR A 140 -16.36 -2.36 11.46
C TYR A 140 -16.01 -3.40 10.39
N PHE A 141 -15.42 -4.51 10.83
CA PHE A 141 -15.05 -5.67 10.00
C PHE A 141 -14.21 -5.32 8.76
N ASP A 142 -13.36 -4.29 8.86
CA ASP A 142 -12.48 -3.86 7.75
C ASP A 142 -13.23 -3.71 6.42
N SER A 143 -14.41 -3.12 6.47
CA SER A 143 -15.28 -2.93 5.31
C SER A 143 -15.08 -1.55 4.67
N PRO A 144 -15.43 -1.36 3.39
CA PRO A 144 -15.46 -0.04 2.78
C PRO A 144 -16.31 0.95 3.57
N THR A 145 -15.77 2.14 3.85
CA THR A 145 -16.51 3.20 4.54
C THR A 145 -17.71 3.64 3.71
N ILE A 146 -18.90 3.55 4.31
CA ILE A 146 -20.15 4.01 3.69
C ILE A 146 -20.27 5.51 3.86
N ILE A 147 -20.23 6.23 2.75
CA ILE A 147 -20.30 7.69 2.70
C ILE A 147 -21.75 8.16 2.53
N MET A 148 -22.58 7.37 1.83
CA MET A 148 -24.00 7.69 1.63
C MET A 148 -24.90 6.53 2.07
N GLN A 149 -25.61 6.72 3.18
CA GLN A 149 -26.33 5.65 3.87
C GLN A 149 -27.51 5.04 3.09
N GLY A 150 -28.25 5.85 2.31
CA GLY A 150 -29.45 5.40 1.59
C GLY A 150 -29.19 4.18 0.67
N PRO A 151 -28.49 4.36 -0.47
CA PRO A 151 -28.09 3.25 -1.33
C PRO A 151 -26.82 2.52 -0.85
N ARG A 152 -26.26 2.92 0.31
CA ARG A 152 -24.99 2.42 0.86
C ARG A 152 -23.80 2.60 -0.08
N TYR A 153 -23.62 3.80 -0.62
CA TYR A 153 -22.46 4.08 -1.47
C TYR A 153 -21.18 4.29 -0.63
N ASN A 154 -20.16 3.51 -0.97
CA ASN A 154 -18.77 3.77 -0.62
C ASN A 154 -18.11 4.78 -1.60
N ALA A 155 -16.81 5.02 -1.45
CA ALA A 155 -16.06 5.97 -2.28
C ALA A 155 -16.04 5.60 -3.78
N VAL A 156 -15.91 4.32 -4.13
CA VAL A 156 -15.87 3.84 -5.53
C VAL A 156 -17.21 4.09 -6.23
N HIS A 157 -18.33 3.74 -5.58
CA HIS A 157 -19.66 4.01 -6.11
C HIS A 157 -19.87 5.50 -6.41
N LEU A 158 -19.41 6.38 -5.51
CA LEU A 158 -19.50 7.83 -5.69
C LEU A 158 -18.57 8.31 -6.83
N ALA A 159 -17.33 7.85 -6.88
CA ALA A 159 -16.39 8.24 -7.94
C ALA A 159 -16.94 7.88 -9.33
N ILE A 160 -17.51 6.68 -9.48
CA ILE A 160 -18.16 6.24 -10.72
C ILE A 160 -19.40 7.09 -11.02
N ARG A 161 -20.30 7.27 -10.03
CA ARG A 161 -21.53 8.06 -10.18
C ARG A 161 -21.26 9.49 -10.66
N PHE A 162 -20.19 10.11 -10.14
CA PHE A 162 -19.81 11.48 -10.48
C PHE A 162 -18.76 11.57 -11.60
N LYS A 163 -18.46 10.46 -12.30
CA LYS A 163 -17.52 10.41 -13.43
C LYS A 163 -16.16 11.02 -13.07
N ALA A 164 -15.57 10.56 -11.95
CA ALA A 164 -14.31 11.01 -11.40
C ALA A 164 -13.23 9.90 -11.49
N PRO A 165 -12.73 9.58 -12.70
CA PRO A 165 -11.81 8.46 -12.92
C PRO A 165 -10.49 8.61 -12.14
N GLU A 166 -9.92 9.82 -12.04
CA GLU A 166 -8.69 10.04 -11.29
C GLU A 166 -8.82 9.73 -9.79
N ILE A 167 -9.99 10.02 -9.21
CA ILE A 167 -10.28 9.67 -7.82
C ILE A 167 -10.52 8.17 -7.69
N LEU A 168 -11.21 7.55 -8.65
CA LEU A 168 -11.42 6.10 -8.69
C LEU A 168 -10.08 5.34 -8.72
N ASP A 169 -9.19 5.72 -9.65
CA ASP A 169 -7.84 5.12 -9.78
C ASP A 169 -7.07 5.27 -8.47
N PHE A 170 -7.06 6.47 -7.88
CA PHE A 170 -6.39 6.70 -6.61
C PHE A 170 -6.98 5.87 -5.45
N ILE A 171 -8.31 5.70 -5.36
CA ILE A 171 -8.94 4.87 -4.32
C ILE A 171 -8.45 3.42 -4.42
N LEU A 172 -8.54 2.84 -5.63
CA LEU A 172 -8.22 1.44 -5.83
C LEU A 172 -6.71 1.19 -5.67
N ASP A 173 -5.86 2.10 -6.16
CA ASP A 173 -4.40 2.02 -5.98
C ASP A 173 -4.01 2.09 -4.50
N THR A 174 -4.67 2.98 -3.74
CA THR A 174 -4.41 3.13 -2.31
C THR A 174 -4.79 1.86 -1.55
N ILE A 175 -5.94 1.26 -1.86
CA ILE A 175 -6.37 0.00 -1.23
C ILE A 175 -5.48 -1.18 -1.65
N ASN A 176 -5.04 -1.22 -2.92
CA ASN A 176 -4.14 -2.25 -3.44
C ASN A 176 -2.69 -2.11 -2.89
N THR A 177 -2.43 -1.14 -2.02
CA THR A 177 -1.14 -0.96 -1.35
C THR A 177 -1.15 -1.61 0.04
N VAL A 178 -0.34 -2.66 0.22
CA VAL A 178 -0.24 -3.41 1.50
C VAL A 178 0.11 -2.48 2.68
N SER A 179 1.02 -1.53 2.48
CA SER A 179 1.44 -0.59 3.53
C SER A 179 0.32 0.38 3.96
N PHE A 180 -0.69 0.62 3.13
CA PHE A 180 -1.85 1.42 3.51
C PHE A 180 -2.78 0.62 4.42
N VAL A 181 -3.09 -0.63 4.06
CA VAL A 181 -3.91 -1.55 4.88
C VAL A 181 -3.25 -1.82 6.24
N GLN A 182 -1.92 -1.92 6.26
CA GLN A 182 -1.12 -2.08 7.47
C GLN A 182 -1.32 -0.94 8.47
N LYS A 183 -1.64 0.29 8.03
CA LYS A 183 -1.91 1.42 8.96
C LYS A 183 -3.06 1.10 9.91
N MET A 184 -4.13 0.48 9.40
CA MET A 184 -5.29 0.07 10.21
C MET A 184 -5.05 -1.23 10.97
N ASN A 185 -4.10 -2.05 10.51
CA ASN A 185 -3.85 -3.39 11.02
C ASN A 185 -2.36 -3.62 11.31
N PRO A 186 -1.74 -2.86 12.23
CA PRO A 186 -0.28 -2.85 12.40
C PRO A 186 0.29 -4.17 12.94
N ASN A 187 -0.53 -4.96 13.62
CA ASN A 187 -0.11 -6.19 14.31
C ASN A 187 -0.18 -7.44 13.43
N LEU A 188 -0.73 -7.35 12.21
CA LEU A 188 -0.82 -8.49 11.30
C LEU A 188 0.52 -8.77 10.62
N ASP A 189 0.80 -10.06 10.41
CA ASP A 189 1.94 -10.50 9.61
C ASP A 189 1.74 -10.20 8.12
N SER A 190 2.80 -10.34 7.32
CA SER A 190 2.78 -9.95 5.91
C SER A 190 1.82 -10.77 5.04
N GLU A 191 1.59 -12.04 5.35
CA GLU A 191 0.68 -12.90 4.57
C GLU A 191 -0.78 -12.52 4.90
N SER A 192 -1.10 -12.41 6.18
CA SER A 192 -2.41 -11.94 6.64
C SER A 192 -2.76 -10.53 6.13
N LEU A 193 -1.78 -9.63 6.01
CA LEU A 193 -1.98 -8.30 5.44
C LEU A 193 -2.31 -8.32 3.94
N ILE A 194 -1.74 -9.26 3.18
CA ILE A 194 -2.05 -9.44 1.76
C ILE A 194 -3.47 -10.00 1.62
N ASP A 195 -3.83 -11.03 2.39
CA ASP A 195 -5.19 -11.58 2.36
C ASP A 195 -6.23 -10.50 2.70
N LYS A 196 -5.90 -9.65 3.68
CA LYS A 196 -6.73 -8.51 4.06
C LYS A 196 -6.80 -7.44 2.96
N ARG A 197 -5.71 -7.19 2.23
CA ARG A 197 -5.67 -6.27 1.08
C ARG A 197 -6.66 -6.69 0.01
N ASP A 198 -6.52 -7.91 -0.53
CA ASP A 198 -7.37 -8.36 -1.63
C ASP A 198 -8.82 -8.57 -1.17
N HIS A 199 -9.08 -8.88 0.11
CA HIS A 199 -10.45 -8.89 0.65
C HIS A 199 -11.11 -7.50 0.61
N ILE A 200 -10.42 -6.46 1.11
CA ILE A 200 -10.96 -5.09 1.09
C ILE A 200 -11.11 -4.61 -0.37
N LEU A 201 -10.15 -4.95 -1.23
CA LEU A 201 -10.17 -4.62 -2.65
C LEU A 201 -11.37 -5.28 -3.36
N ASP A 202 -11.62 -6.57 -3.11
CA ASP A 202 -12.79 -7.31 -3.60
C ASP A 202 -14.09 -6.62 -3.17
N LEU A 203 -14.21 -6.24 -1.89
CA LEU A 203 -15.38 -5.49 -1.41
C LEU A 203 -15.56 -4.17 -2.18
N TYR A 204 -14.48 -3.44 -2.48
CA TYR A 204 -14.57 -2.21 -3.26
C TYR A 204 -14.97 -2.42 -4.72
N LEU A 205 -14.55 -3.52 -5.34
CA LEU A 205 -14.81 -3.83 -6.75
C LEU A 205 -16.17 -4.52 -6.97
N ASN A 206 -16.65 -5.29 -6.00
CA ASN A 206 -17.76 -6.23 -6.18
C ASN A 206 -18.94 -6.05 -5.21
N SER A 207 -18.86 -5.14 -4.23
CA SER A 207 -20.02 -4.85 -3.36
C SER A 207 -21.13 -4.17 -4.15
N PRO A 208 -22.34 -4.75 -4.24
CA PRO A 208 -23.44 -4.12 -4.93
C PRO A 208 -24.06 -2.98 -4.11
N ASP A 209 -24.71 -2.04 -4.80
CA ASP A 209 -25.55 -1.05 -4.12
C ASP A 209 -26.78 -1.71 -3.46
N LYS A 210 -27.39 -1.01 -2.49
CA LYS A 210 -28.56 -1.55 -1.77
C LYS A 210 -29.84 -1.57 -2.62
N VAL A 211 -29.91 -0.76 -3.68
CA VAL A 211 -31.19 -0.44 -4.35
C VAL A 211 -31.45 -1.34 -5.55
N ASN A 212 -30.50 -1.37 -6.49
CA ASN A 212 -30.57 -2.15 -7.72
C ASN A 212 -29.66 -3.38 -7.69
N PHE A 213 -28.87 -3.53 -6.62
CA PHE A 213 -27.81 -4.52 -6.56
C PHE A 213 -26.79 -4.35 -7.70
N ASP A 214 -26.65 -3.11 -8.19
CA ASP A 214 -25.67 -2.77 -9.22
C ASP A 214 -24.28 -2.78 -8.56
N THR A 215 -23.37 -3.62 -9.05
CA THR A 215 -21.94 -3.55 -8.67
C THR A 215 -21.30 -2.28 -9.24
N PRO A 216 -20.08 -1.89 -8.80
CA PRO A 216 -19.29 -0.84 -9.42
C PRO A 216 -19.22 -0.95 -10.96
N LEU A 217 -19.02 -2.17 -11.49
CA LEU A 217 -18.99 -2.38 -12.94
C LEU A 217 -20.36 -2.12 -13.60
N HIS A 218 -21.47 -2.58 -13.00
CA HIS A 218 -22.81 -2.26 -13.49
C HIS A 218 -23.04 -0.74 -13.52
N MET A 219 -22.67 -0.03 -12.45
CA MET A 219 -22.80 1.43 -12.39
C MET A 219 -21.96 2.12 -13.46
N ALA A 220 -20.72 1.67 -13.69
CA ALA A 220 -19.83 2.24 -14.69
C ALA A 220 -20.35 2.01 -16.12
N CYS A 221 -20.82 0.80 -16.42
CA CYS A 221 -21.45 0.44 -17.70
C CYS A 221 -22.72 1.26 -17.95
N LYS A 222 -23.62 1.34 -16.97
CA LYS A 222 -24.87 2.12 -17.06
C LYS A 222 -24.64 3.61 -17.32
N ILE A 223 -23.53 4.16 -16.82
CA ILE A 223 -23.13 5.56 -17.03
C ILE A 223 -22.35 5.73 -18.35
N CYS A 224 -21.92 4.63 -18.98
CA CYS A 224 -21.09 4.58 -20.18
C CYS A 224 -19.78 5.37 -20.04
N ASN A 225 -19.12 5.30 -18.88
CA ASN A 225 -17.83 5.96 -18.66
C ASN A 225 -16.68 4.98 -18.92
N LEU A 226 -16.07 5.07 -20.11
CA LEU A 226 -14.99 4.17 -20.54
C LEU A 226 -13.74 4.27 -19.66
N ASP A 227 -13.41 5.45 -19.13
CA ASP A 227 -12.25 5.65 -18.27
C ASP A 227 -12.41 4.89 -16.95
N CYS A 228 -13.59 4.97 -16.33
CA CYS A 228 -13.89 4.22 -15.11
C CYS A 228 -13.89 2.71 -15.37
N ILE A 229 -14.42 2.27 -16.50
CA ILE A 229 -14.44 0.84 -16.87
C ILE A 229 -13.02 0.32 -17.13
N SER A 230 -12.18 1.12 -17.78
CA SER A 230 -10.75 0.80 -18.00
C SER A 230 -10.00 0.65 -16.68
N ILE A 231 -10.20 1.58 -15.74
CA ILE A 231 -9.61 1.50 -14.40
C ILE A 231 -10.09 0.25 -13.66
N LEU A 232 -11.40 -0.07 -13.70
CA LEU A 232 -11.90 -1.29 -13.06
C LEU A 232 -11.31 -2.56 -13.71
N ALA A 233 -11.24 -2.61 -15.04
CA ALA A 233 -10.70 -3.74 -15.78
C ALA A 233 -9.22 -4.04 -15.44
N ASP A 234 -8.46 -3.02 -15.05
CA ASP A 234 -7.08 -3.19 -14.55
C ASP A 234 -6.98 -4.05 -13.28
N TYR A 235 -8.11 -4.33 -12.62
CA TYR A 235 -8.21 -5.17 -11.42
C TYR A 235 -8.74 -6.59 -11.67
N ILE A 236 -8.93 -7.02 -12.93
CA ILE A 236 -9.26 -8.42 -13.25
C ILE A 236 -8.12 -9.35 -12.76
N PRO A 237 -8.40 -10.53 -12.19
CA PRO A 237 -9.69 -11.19 -12.02
C PRO A 237 -10.38 -10.91 -10.68
N VAL A 238 -9.88 -9.96 -9.87
CA VAL A 238 -10.56 -9.59 -8.62
C VAL A 238 -11.90 -8.96 -8.94
N LEU A 239 -11.97 -8.13 -9.99
CA LEU A 239 -13.24 -7.64 -10.52
C LEU A 239 -14.08 -8.79 -11.12
N ASP A 240 -15.28 -8.98 -10.62
CA ASP A 240 -16.26 -9.93 -11.17
C ASP A 240 -17.05 -9.29 -12.32
N THR A 241 -16.86 -9.81 -13.53
CA THR A 241 -17.54 -9.35 -14.74
C THR A 241 -18.89 -10.04 -14.98
N GLU A 242 -19.14 -11.14 -14.29
CA GLU A 242 -20.27 -12.04 -14.51
C GLU A 242 -21.36 -11.92 -13.43
N LYS A 243 -21.14 -11.07 -12.42
CA LYS A 243 -22.12 -10.81 -11.38
C LYS A 243 -23.41 -10.26 -11.98
N LEU A 244 -24.56 -10.76 -11.52
CA LEU A 244 -25.87 -10.29 -11.94
C LEU A 244 -26.45 -9.29 -10.93
N ASN A 245 -27.15 -8.27 -11.43
CA ASN A 245 -27.87 -7.32 -10.58
C ASN A 245 -29.30 -7.81 -10.22
N LYS A 246 -30.11 -6.96 -9.58
CA LYS A 246 -31.50 -7.29 -9.16
C LYS A 246 -32.41 -7.67 -10.33
N GLN A 247 -32.11 -7.22 -11.54
CA GLN A 247 -32.84 -7.54 -12.77
C GLN A 247 -32.30 -8.81 -13.46
N ASN A 248 -31.33 -9.51 -12.85
CA ASN A 248 -30.61 -10.65 -13.43
C ASN A 248 -29.89 -10.30 -14.75
N LEU A 249 -29.38 -9.07 -14.85
CA LEU A 249 -28.61 -8.60 -16.00
C LEU A 249 -27.13 -8.52 -15.66
N LEU A 250 -26.28 -8.81 -16.64
CA LEU A 250 -24.85 -8.55 -16.59
C LEU A 250 -24.55 -7.05 -16.75
N PRO A 251 -23.35 -6.59 -16.33
CA PRO A 251 -22.99 -5.17 -16.44
C PRO A 251 -23.10 -4.60 -17.85
N HIS A 252 -22.62 -5.32 -18.87
CA HIS A 252 -22.64 -4.86 -20.26
C HIS A 252 -24.06 -4.85 -20.86
N GLU A 253 -24.99 -5.65 -20.33
CA GLU A 253 -26.36 -5.75 -20.84
C GLU A 253 -27.20 -4.51 -20.48
N LEU A 254 -26.80 -3.78 -19.44
CA LEU A 254 -27.42 -2.49 -19.07
C LEU A 254 -27.23 -1.40 -20.14
N VAL A 255 -26.27 -1.57 -21.05
CA VAL A 255 -25.92 -0.58 -22.08
C VAL A 255 -26.78 -0.81 -23.31
N GLN A 256 -27.68 0.11 -23.62
CA GLN A 256 -28.59 -0.03 -24.77
C GLN A 256 -27.89 0.16 -26.13
N ASP A 257 -26.92 1.08 -26.21
CA ASP A 257 -26.17 1.31 -27.44
C ASP A 257 -25.20 0.17 -27.75
N LEU A 258 -25.37 -0.45 -28.93
CA LEU A 258 -24.58 -1.61 -29.34
C LEU A 258 -23.10 -1.27 -29.54
N GLN A 259 -22.79 -0.06 -30.03
CA GLN A 259 -21.41 0.37 -30.26
C GLN A 259 -20.68 0.63 -28.94
N ALA A 260 -21.31 1.33 -27.99
CA ALA A 260 -20.78 1.50 -26.64
C ALA A 260 -20.61 0.15 -25.93
N ARG A 261 -21.61 -0.75 -26.02
CA ARG A 261 -21.51 -2.10 -25.46
C ARG A 261 -20.31 -2.86 -26.01
N LYS A 262 -20.09 -2.81 -27.34
CA LYS A 262 -18.92 -3.44 -27.96
C LYS A 262 -17.60 -2.88 -27.40
N LYS A 263 -17.46 -1.55 -27.33
CA LYS A 263 -16.25 -0.91 -26.77
C LYS A 263 -15.99 -1.31 -25.32
N ILE A 264 -17.05 -1.43 -24.52
CA ILE A 264 -16.95 -1.86 -23.12
C ILE A 264 -16.45 -3.30 -23.02
N LEU A 265 -17.00 -4.20 -23.84
CA LEU A 265 -16.55 -5.59 -23.92
C LEU A 265 -15.11 -5.67 -24.41
N ASP A 266 -14.72 -4.86 -25.40
CA ASP A 266 -13.33 -4.80 -25.90
C ASP A 266 -12.36 -4.41 -24.76
N ILE A 267 -12.72 -3.45 -23.90
CA ILE A 267 -11.92 -3.08 -22.72
C ILE A 267 -11.80 -4.26 -21.75
N ILE A 268 -12.92 -4.88 -21.36
CA ILE A 268 -12.94 -5.99 -20.40
C ILE A 268 -12.12 -7.18 -20.93
N HIS A 269 -12.32 -7.55 -22.19
CA HIS A 269 -11.64 -8.67 -22.83
C HIS A 269 -10.20 -8.37 -23.28
N SER A 270 -9.76 -7.10 -23.19
CA SER A 270 -8.37 -6.71 -23.48
C SER A 270 -7.39 -6.98 -22.32
N SER A 271 -7.86 -7.49 -21.18
CA SER A 271 -7.04 -7.78 -20.01
C SER A 271 -6.32 -9.14 -20.10
N VAL A 272 -5.63 -9.38 -21.23
CA VAL A 272 -4.85 -10.61 -21.46
C VAL A 272 -3.38 -10.28 -21.68
N PHE A 273 -2.52 -11.00 -20.96
CA PHE A 273 -1.07 -10.89 -21.03
C PHE A 273 -0.46 -12.23 -21.42
N ILE A 274 0.71 -12.18 -22.05
CA ILE A 274 1.58 -13.33 -22.20
C ILE A 274 2.93 -13.00 -21.58
N THR A 275 3.46 -13.93 -20.80
CA THR A 275 4.75 -13.78 -20.14
C THR A 275 5.73 -14.84 -20.64
N VAL A 276 6.99 -14.44 -20.75
CA VAL A 276 8.12 -15.34 -20.95
C VAL A 276 8.80 -15.52 -19.62
N GLN A 277 9.00 -16.77 -19.22
CA GLN A 277 9.74 -17.12 -18.04
C GLN A 277 11.08 -17.74 -18.43
N LYS A 278 12.16 -17.20 -17.88
CA LYS A 278 13.50 -17.74 -18.00
C LYS A 278 13.79 -18.64 -16.81
N CYS A 279 14.24 -19.86 -17.08
CA CYS A 279 14.74 -20.72 -16.02
C CYS A 279 16.06 -20.14 -15.48
N PRO A 280 16.26 -20.09 -14.16
CA PRO A 280 17.50 -19.55 -13.60
C PRO A 280 18.70 -20.50 -13.77
N GLU A 281 18.43 -21.81 -13.85
CA GLU A 281 19.45 -22.86 -13.89
C GLU A 281 19.92 -23.22 -15.30
N ASN A 282 19.08 -22.95 -16.31
CA ASN A 282 19.39 -23.22 -17.71
C ASN A 282 18.81 -22.11 -18.59
N LEU A 283 19.37 -21.91 -19.79
CA LEU A 283 18.88 -20.91 -20.75
C LEU A 283 17.49 -21.23 -21.33
N ASN A 284 16.80 -22.26 -20.82
CA ASN A 284 15.48 -22.63 -21.28
C ASN A 284 14.44 -21.58 -20.89
N LYS A 285 13.46 -21.43 -21.77
CA LYS A 285 12.37 -20.47 -21.61
C LYS A 285 11.03 -21.17 -21.74
N SER A 286 10.13 -20.87 -20.83
CA SER A 286 8.71 -21.22 -20.93
C SER A 286 7.92 -19.99 -21.35
N ILE A 287 6.91 -20.20 -22.19
CA ILE A 287 5.95 -19.18 -22.61
C ILE A 287 4.61 -19.62 -22.05
N ASN A 288 3.97 -18.74 -21.29
CA ASN A 288 2.65 -18.99 -20.72
C ASN A 288 1.54 -18.64 -21.72
N LYS A 289 0.40 -19.37 -21.67
CA LYS A 289 -0.65 -19.29 -22.71
C LYS A 289 -1.36 -17.93 -22.75
N GLU A 290 -2.11 -17.64 -21.70
CA GLU A 290 -2.96 -16.45 -21.54
C GLU A 290 -3.05 -16.18 -20.03
N TYR A 291 -2.49 -15.07 -19.57
CA TYR A 291 -2.78 -14.53 -18.25
C TYR A 291 -3.94 -13.54 -18.38
N HIS A 292 -5.15 -14.00 -18.04
CA HIS A 292 -6.34 -13.16 -17.94
C HIS A 292 -6.29 -12.39 -16.63
N MET A 293 -5.70 -11.19 -16.67
CA MET A 293 -5.38 -10.38 -15.51
C MET A 293 -5.28 -8.92 -15.96
N GLY A 294 -5.76 -7.97 -15.16
CA GLY A 294 -5.60 -6.55 -15.41
C GLY A 294 -4.21 -6.04 -15.01
N ARG A 295 -3.83 -4.84 -15.48
CA ARG A 295 -2.48 -4.30 -15.29
C ARG A 295 -2.08 -4.15 -13.83
N LYS A 296 -3.00 -3.70 -12.96
CA LYS A 296 -2.71 -3.39 -11.55
C LYS A 296 -2.52 -4.66 -10.71
N ILE A 297 -3.24 -5.73 -11.02
CA ILE A 297 -3.02 -7.04 -10.37
C ILE A 297 -1.73 -7.68 -10.87
N LEU A 298 -1.42 -7.55 -12.16
CA LEU A 298 -0.15 -8.05 -12.69
C LEU A 298 1.03 -7.34 -12.02
N GLN A 299 0.98 -6.00 -11.93
CA GLN A 299 2.02 -5.21 -11.27
C GLN A 299 2.21 -5.62 -9.80
N SER A 300 1.12 -5.77 -9.05
CA SER A 300 1.23 -6.16 -7.64
C SER A 300 1.84 -7.55 -7.46
N LYS A 301 1.58 -8.50 -8.38
CA LYS A 301 2.24 -9.81 -8.39
C LYS A 301 3.72 -9.73 -8.70
N LEU A 302 4.12 -8.88 -9.65
CA LEU A 302 5.52 -8.70 -10.03
C LEU A 302 6.35 -8.03 -8.93
N ASP A 303 5.77 -7.09 -8.18
CA ASP A 303 6.44 -6.40 -7.05
C ASP A 303 6.79 -7.36 -5.91
N HIS A 304 6.04 -8.47 -5.78
CA HIS A 304 6.44 -9.56 -4.89
C HIS A 304 7.70 -10.22 -5.45
N LYS A 305 8.86 -9.83 -4.89
CA LYS A 305 10.26 -10.21 -5.22
C LYS A 305 10.58 -11.70 -5.47
N LYS A 306 9.58 -12.59 -5.42
CA LYS A 306 9.66 -14.03 -5.69
C LYS A 306 9.47 -14.38 -7.18
N GLU A 307 8.91 -13.51 -8.03
CA GLU A 307 8.69 -13.78 -9.47
C GLU A 307 9.84 -13.33 -10.40
N LYS A 308 11.10 -13.38 -9.95
CA LYS A 308 12.31 -13.04 -10.77
C LYS A 308 12.58 -13.96 -11.97
N ARG A 309 11.57 -14.73 -12.41
CA ARG A 309 11.63 -15.63 -13.56
C ARG A 309 11.06 -15.00 -14.81
N ILE A 310 10.20 -13.99 -14.72
CA ILE A 310 9.59 -13.39 -15.91
C ILE A 310 10.61 -12.48 -16.59
N SER A 311 11.03 -12.82 -17.81
CA SER A 311 11.99 -12.03 -18.59
C SER A 311 11.30 -11.00 -19.48
N ALA A 312 10.08 -11.27 -19.93
CA ALA A 312 9.31 -10.36 -20.78
C ALA A 312 7.81 -10.52 -20.62
N ILE A 313 7.08 -9.44 -20.88
CA ILE A 313 5.62 -9.36 -20.80
C ILE A 313 5.12 -8.66 -22.06
N VAL A 314 4.07 -9.20 -22.65
CA VAL A 314 3.35 -8.58 -23.78
C VAL A 314 1.85 -8.55 -23.48
N GLY A 315 1.21 -7.42 -23.76
CA GLY A 315 -0.17 -7.09 -23.37
C GLY A 315 -0.24 -5.78 -22.58
N PRO A 316 -1.44 -5.27 -22.24
CA PRO A 316 -2.75 -5.91 -22.41
C PRO A 316 -3.17 -6.04 -23.89
N MET A 317 -3.87 -7.12 -24.23
CA MET A 317 -4.45 -7.35 -25.57
C MET A 317 -5.71 -8.21 -25.49
N THR A 318 -6.49 -8.26 -26.57
CA THR A 318 -7.68 -9.13 -26.63
C THR A 318 -7.32 -10.61 -26.67
N THR A 319 -8.23 -11.47 -26.24
CA THR A 319 -8.10 -12.93 -26.30
C THR A 319 -7.81 -13.46 -27.73
N GLU A 320 -8.28 -12.77 -28.77
CA GLU A 320 -8.01 -13.16 -30.15
C GLU A 320 -6.56 -12.82 -30.56
N LYS A 321 -6.09 -11.62 -30.23
CA LYS A 321 -4.70 -11.21 -30.46
C LYS A 321 -3.73 -12.09 -29.67
N SER A 322 -4.04 -12.40 -28.42
CA SER A 322 -3.16 -13.22 -27.56
C SER A 322 -2.92 -14.62 -28.13
N LYS A 323 -3.94 -15.29 -28.68
CA LYS A 323 -3.77 -16.59 -29.35
C LYS A 323 -2.77 -16.53 -30.50
N THR A 324 -2.90 -15.49 -31.33
CA THR A 324 -2.00 -15.29 -32.49
C THR A 324 -0.56 -15.05 -32.04
N VAL A 325 -0.37 -14.15 -31.06
CA VAL A 325 0.95 -13.82 -30.51
C VAL A 325 1.56 -15.06 -29.83
N TYR A 326 0.78 -15.81 -29.04
CA TYR A 326 1.21 -17.04 -28.38
C TYR A 326 1.71 -18.09 -29.37
N ASP A 327 0.98 -18.34 -30.45
CA ASP A 327 1.32 -19.35 -31.44
C ASP A 327 2.66 -19.07 -32.13
N VAL A 328 2.94 -17.79 -32.46
CA VAL A 328 4.22 -17.38 -33.05
C VAL A 328 5.37 -17.54 -32.05
N MET A 329 5.16 -17.14 -30.79
CA MET A 329 6.18 -17.30 -29.75
C MET A 329 6.51 -18.77 -29.48
N LYS A 330 5.47 -19.59 -29.32
CA LYS A 330 5.60 -21.00 -28.92
C LYS A 330 6.22 -21.85 -30.02
N SER A 331 5.90 -21.59 -31.29
CA SER A 331 6.32 -22.42 -32.41
C SER A 331 7.20 -21.65 -33.39
N PRO A 332 8.52 -21.93 -33.46
CA PRO A 332 9.40 -21.32 -34.46
C PRO A 332 8.94 -21.54 -35.91
N LYS A 333 8.11 -22.55 -36.19
CA LYS A 333 7.56 -22.78 -37.54
C LYS A 333 6.56 -21.70 -37.95
N LYS A 334 5.91 -21.06 -36.99
CA LYS A 334 4.95 -19.96 -37.21
C LYS A 334 5.64 -18.59 -37.35
N CYS A 335 6.93 -18.50 -37.03
CA CYS A 335 7.73 -17.30 -37.26
C CYS A 335 7.90 -17.04 -38.77
N ASN A 336 7.88 -15.77 -39.17
CA ASN A 336 8.37 -15.35 -40.47
C ASN A 336 9.91 -15.48 -40.55
N GLU A 337 10.49 -15.26 -41.74
CA GLU A 337 11.94 -15.46 -41.94
C GLU A 337 12.78 -14.54 -41.04
N LYS A 338 12.39 -13.26 -40.89
CA LYS A 338 13.09 -12.29 -40.04
C LYS A 338 13.09 -12.73 -38.57
N GLN A 339 11.93 -13.11 -38.04
CA GLN A 339 11.77 -13.60 -36.67
C GLN A 339 12.58 -14.89 -36.43
N ARG A 340 12.61 -15.80 -37.42
CA ARG A 340 13.43 -17.03 -37.34
C ARG A 340 14.92 -16.70 -37.25
N GLN A 341 15.39 -15.76 -38.08
CA GLN A 341 16.78 -15.31 -38.04
C GLN A 341 17.13 -14.62 -36.71
N ILE A 342 16.22 -13.84 -36.13
CA ILE A 342 16.41 -13.24 -34.80
C ILE A 342 16.62 -14.33 -33.73
N ARG A 343 15.77 -15.38 -33.73
CA ARG A 343 15.89 -16.49 -32.76
C ARG A 343 17.19 -17.30 -32.93
N LEU A 344 17.65 -17.47 -34.17
CA LEU A 344 18.87 -18.22 -34.46
C LEU A 344 20.13 -17.44 -34.09
N LYS A 345 20.15 -16.12 -34.32
CA LYS A 345 21.30 -15.25 -34.01
C LYS A 345 21.50 -15.00 -32.52
N ASP A 346 20.42 -15.05 -31.75
CA ASP A 346 20.43 -14.69 -30.34
C ASP A 346 19.73 -15.78 -29.51
N PRO A 347 20.44 -16.85 -29.10
CA PRO A 347 19.86 -17.91 -28.28
C PRO A 347 19.35 -17.40 -26.92
N ASP A 348 20.00 -16.36 -26.39
CA ASP A 348 19.78 -15.85 -25.04
C ASP A 348 18.62 -14.88 -24.92
N ARG A 349 18.34 -14.08 -25.97
CA ARG A 349 17.29 -13.04 -26.00
C ARG A 349 16.44 -13.05 -27.27
N GLY A 350 16.63 -14.03 -28.15
CA GLY A 350 15.93 -14.09 -29.42
C GLY A 350 14.41 -14.19 -29.30
N ILE A 351 13.89 -14.77 -28.21
CA ILE A 351 12.44 -14.77 -27.94
C ILE A 351 11.94 -13.36 -27.62
N GLU A 352 12.58 -12.67 -26.67
CA GLU A 352 12.27 -11.31 -26.24
C GLU A 352 12.34 -10.33 -27.42
N ARG A 353 13.35 -10.49 -28.29
CA ARG A 353 13.48 -9.69 -29.51
C ARG A 353 12.36 -9.95 -30.52
N VAL A 354 11.94 -11.21 -30.69
CA VAL A 354 10.77 -11.53 -31.52
C VAL A 354 9.49 -10.95 -30.91
N ILE A 355 9.35 -10.97 -29.59
CA ILE A 355 8.19 -10.37 -28.92
C ILE A 355 8.17 -8.86 -29.12
N CYS A 356 9.32 -8.20 -29.01
CA CYS A 356 9.43 -6.78 -29.31
C CYS A 356 9.00 -6.48 -30.76
N GLU A 357 9.37 -7.33 -31.73
CA GLU A 357 8.90 -7.19 -33.11
C GLU A 357 7.38 -7.40 -33.25
N LEU A 358 6.84 -8.45 -32.63
CA LEU A 358 5.40 -8.72 -32.60
C LEU A 358 4.62 -7.60 -31.92
N SER A 359 5.20 -6.96 -30.90
CA SER A 359 4.56 -5.85 -30.19
C SER A 359 4.28 -4.67 -31.11
N ILE A 360 5.21 -4.41 -32.05
CA ILE A 360 5.07 -3.37 -33.07
C ILE A 360 4.08 -3.83 -34.14
N GLU A 361 4.17 -5.08 -34.61
CA GLU A 361 3.29 -5.63 -35.66
C GLU A 361 1.81 -5.67 -35.24
N PHE A 362 1.53 -6.05 -34.00
CA PHE A 362 0.17 -6.20 -33.48
C PHE A 362 -0.35 -4.99 -32.68
N GLU A 363 0.49 -3.95 -32.55
CA GLU A 363 0.24 -2.75 -31.73
C GLU A 363 -0.17 -3.11 -30.30
N VAL A 364 0.63 -3.99 -29.67
CA VAL A 364 0.40 -4.44 -28.29
C VAL A 364 1.54 -3.94 -27.39
N PRO A 365 1.26 -3.51 -26.15
CA PRO A 365 2.33 -3.07 -25.26
C PRO A 365 3.26 -4.23 -24.90
N TYR A 366 4.52 -3.89 -24.66
CA TYR A 366 5.59 -4.83 -24.35
C TYR A 366 6.54 -4.22 -23.33
N CYS A 367 7.09 -5.04 -22.43
CA CYS A 367 8.23 -4.69 -21.61
C CYS A 367 9.12 -5.91 -21.33
N GLU A 368 10.40 -5.65 -21.07
CA GLU A 368 11.40 -6.66 -20.71
C GLU A 368 11.95 -6.35 -19.33
N TYR A 369 12.28 -7.39 -18.56
CA TYR A 369 12.99 -7.22 -17.29
C TYR A 369 14.46 -6.93 -17.54
N TRP A 370 14.96 -5.85 -16.95
CA TRP A 370 16.37 -5.45 -17.07
C TRP A 370 17.08 -5.57 -15.73
N PRO A 371 18.00 -6.55 -15.55
CA PRO A 371 18.66 -6.77 -14.26
C PRO A 371 19.40 -5.56 -13.70
N PHE A 372 19.95 -4.70 -14.56
CA PHE A 372 20.67 -3.50 -14.13
C PHE A 372 19.73 -2.39 -13.61
N LEU A 373 18.47 -2.34 -14.09
CA LEU A 373 17.44 -1.48 -13.53
C LEU A 373 16.73 -2.14 -12.34
N ASN A 374 16.79 -3.47 -12.25
CA ASN A 374 15.95 -4.27 -11.37
C ASN A 374 14.46 -3.92 -11.55
N ASP A 375 14.05 -3.67 -12.80
CA ASP A 375 12.70 -3.26 -13.17
C ASP A 375 12.40 -3.65 -14.63
N TYR A 376 11.12 -3.63 -14.99
CA TYR A 376 10.64 -3.83 -16.35
C TYR A 376 10.66 -2.51 -17.13
N ALA A 377 11.20 -2.53 -18.34
CA ALA A 377 11.23 -1.37 -19.20
C ALA A 377 11.15 -1.75 -20.68
N ASN A 378 10.62 -0.82 -21.48
CA ASN A 378 10.64 -0.88 -22.92
C ASN A 378 11.46 0.29 -23.48
N PHE A 379 12.70 0.02 -23.87
CA PHE A 379 13.59 1.07 -24.40
C PHE A 379 13.26 1.52 -25.83
N SER A 380 12.19 0.99 -26.44
CA SER A 380 11.64 1.55 -27.67
C SER A 380 10.67 2.70 -27.42
N THR A 381 10.27 2.96 -26.17
CA THR A 381 9.41 4.10 -25.81
C THR A 381 10.21 5.27 -25.25
N GLU A 382 9.65 6.48 -25.37
CA GLU A 382 10.25 7.69 -24.79
C GLU A 382 10.42 7.58 -23.27
N GLU A 383 9.43 7.00 -22.58
CA GLU A 383 9.49 6.75 -21.14
C GLU A 383 10.63 5.79 -20.78
N GLY A 384 10.79 4.69 -21.52
CA GLY A 384 11.86 3.74 -21.27
C GLY A 384 13.24 4.34 -21.53
N LEU A 385 13.39 5.12 -22.60
CA LEU A 385 14.65 5.84 -22.89
C LEU A 385 14.96 6.87 -21.81
N LYS A 386 13.96 7.56 -21.28
CA LYS A 386 14.14 8.48 -20.15
C LYS A 386 14.65 7.73 -18.92
N ARG A 387 14.02 6.61 -18.53
CA ARG A 387 14.48 5.76 -17.41
C ARG A 387 15.92 5.29 -17.60
N LEU A 388 16.28 4.89 -18.82
CA LEU A 388 17.64 4.48 -19.15
C LEU A 388 18.65 5.62 -19.00
N ASN A 389 18.31 6.82 -19.47
CA ASN A 389 19.13 8.02 -19.33
C ASN A 389 19.30 8.42 -17.85
N ASP A 390 18.23 8.36 -17.06
CA ASP A 390 18.25 8.66 -15.63
C ASP A 390 19.16 7.67 -14.88
N TYR A 391 19.10 6.38 -15.23
CA TYR A 391 20.03 5.37 -14.71
C TYR A 391 21.49 5.68 -15.06
N PHE A 392 21.79 6.03 -16.31
CA PHE A 392 23.16 6.37 -16.70
C PHE A 392 23.68 7.63 -16.00
N ARG A 393 22.84 8.65 -15.81
CA ARG A 393 23.19 9.84 -15.01
C ARG A 393 23.53 9.46 -13.58
N SER A 394 22.65 8.68 -12.93
CA SER A 394 22.89 8.21 -11.56
C SER A 394 24.18 7.40 -11.42
N LYS A 395 24.51 6.55 -12.41
CA LYS A 395 25.75 5.77 -12.40
C LYS A 395 26.99 6.63 -12.63
N GLN A 396 26.89 7.65 -13.49
CA GLN A 396 27.97 8.61 -13.69
C GLN A 396 28.25 9.39 -12.39
N ASP A 397 27.20 9.88 -11.72
CA ASP A 397 27.32 10.59 -10.46
C ASP A 397 27.96 9.70 -9.37
N GLU A 398 27.60 8.41 -9.31
CA GLU A 398 28.21 7.42 -8.41
C GLU A 398 29.71 7.21 -8.70
N LEU A 399 30.07 7.09 -9.97
CA LEU A 399 31.48 6.95 -10.40
C LEU A 399 32.28 8.20 -10.07
N ASP A 400 31.75 9.38 -10.34
CA ASP A 400 32.41 10.65 -10.04
C ASP A 400 32.61 10.83 -8.53
N LEU A 401 31.60 10.48 -7.72
CA LEU A 401 31.72 10.51 -6.26
C LEU A 401 32.76 9.50 -5.76
N SER A 402 32.81 8.29 -6.32
CA SER A 402 33.82 7.28 -5.96
C SER A 402 35.25 7.73 -6.30
N SER A 403 35.42 8.44 -7.42
CA SER A 403 36.69 9.03 -7.85
C SER A 403 37.13 10.16 -6.91
N ILE A 404 36.21 11.00 -6.46
CA ILE A 404 36.47 12.05 -5.48
C ILE A 404 36.89 11.45 -4.13
N ILE A 405 36.15 10.47 -3.61
CA ILE A 405 36.48 9.77 -2.36
C ILE A 405 37.86 9.10 -2.46
N GLY A 406 38.16 8.46 -3.61
CA GLY A 406 39.46 7.86 -3.86
C GLY A 406 40.61 8.87 -3.81
N ARG A 407 40.43 10.08 -4.35
CA ARG A 407 41.43 11.16 -4.27
C ARG A 407 41.61 11.69 -2.85
N LEU A 408 40.51 11.90 -2.12
CA LEU A 408 40.57 12.36 -0.73
C LEU A 408 41.33 11.37 0.18
N ASN A 409 41.11 10.07 -0.01
CA ASN A 409 41.84 9.04 0.75
C ASN A 409 43.33 8.97 0.40
N LEU A 410 43.71 9.26 -0.86
CA LEU A 410 45.12 9.34 -1.27
C LEU A 410 45.81 10.57 -0.66
N ASP A 411 45.12 11.70 -0.59
CA ASP A 411 45.63 12.93 0.02
C ASP A 411 45.84 12.75 1.54
N GLU A 412 44.93 12.05 2.24
CA GLU A 412 45.11 11.70 3.65
C GLU A 412 46.31 10.77 3.91
N GLU A 413 46.53 9.77 3.04
CA GLU A 413 47.71 8.90 3.14
C GLU A 413 49.03 9.64 2.88
N ASP A 414 49.05 10.59 1.94
CA ASP A 414 50.23 11.40 1.64
C ASP A 414 50.52 12.42 2.74
N ASP A 415 49.50 12.97 3.39
CA ASP A 415 49.64 13.81 4.58
C ASP A 415 50.16 13.01 5.80
N LEU A 416 49.70 11.77 6.00
CA LEU A 416 50.23 10.86 7.02
C LEU A 416 51.70 10.45 6.74
N LYS A 417 52.09 10.28 5.48
CA LYS A 417 53.49 10.01 5.10
C LYS A 417 54.38 11.24 5.28
N GLN A 418 53.90 12.45 4.96
CA GLN A 418 54.65 13.69 5.18
C GLN A 418 54.82 14.04 6.65
N THR A 419 53.81 13.83 7.49
CA THR A 419 53.88 14.09 8.94
C THR A 419 54.90 13.17 9.60
N ASN A 420 54.86 11.87 9.31
CA ASN A 420 55.85 10.90 9.82
C ASN A 420 57.29 11.22 9.36
N GLY A 421 57.49 11.62 8.08
CA GLY A 421 58.80 12.04 7.58
C GLY A 421 59.33 13.34 8.24
N ARG A 422 58.44 14.29 8.56
CA ARG A 422 58.81 15.53 9.27
C ARG A 422 59.22 15.26 10.72
N GLU A 423 58.57 14.31 11.39
CA GLU A 423 58.93 13.91 12.75
C GLU A 423 60.32 13.25 12.83
N GLU A 424 60.65 12.36 11.88
CA GLU A 424 61.99 11.76 11.79
C GLU A 424 63.09 12.83 11.56
N ILE A 425 62.86 13.77 10.65
CA ILE A 425 63.79 14.88 10.38
C ILE A 425 63.96 15.77 11.62
N HIS A 426 62.88 16.00 12.38
CA HIS A 426 62.93 16.78 13.63
C HIS A 426 63.75 16.06 14.71
N LEU A 427 63.58 14.74 14.87
CA LEU A 427 64.38 13.89 15.76
C LEU A 427 65.87 13.88 15.39
N ILE A 428 66.19 13.80 14.10
CA ILE A 428 67.58 13.88 13.61
C ILE A 428 68.20 15.26 13.92
N LYS A 429 67.46 16.35 13.71
CA LYS A 429 67.89 17.73 14.06
C LYS A 429 68.14 17.90 15.56
N ILE A 430 67.30 17.31 16.43
CA ILE A 430 67.49 17.31 17.88
C ILE A 430 68.77 16.55 18.26
N LYS A 431 68.98 15.34 17.71
CA LYS A 431 70.20 14.53 17.96
C LYS A 431 71.47 15.28 17.52
N SER A 432 71.42 15.94 16.36
CA SER A 432 72.48 16.83 15.84
C SER A 432 72.79 18.00 16.79
N ARG A 433 71.77 18.72 17.27
CA ARG A 433 71.93 19.83 18.23
C ARG A 433 72.51 19.36 19.56
N LYS A 434 72.10 18.18 20.06
CA LYS A 434 72.68 17.57 21.28
C LYS A 434 74.17 17.23 21.10
N ARG A 435 74.59 16.70 19.93
CA ARG A 435 76.01 16.45 19.61
C ARG A 435 76.83 17.74 19.57
N LYS A 436 76.34 18.80 18.92
CA LYS A 436 77.01 20.12 18.89
C LYS A 436 77.15 20.74 20.28
N ARG A 437 76.13 20.62 21.15
CA ARG A 437 76.19 21.07 22.55
C ARG A 437 77.23 20.29 23.37
N LYS A 438 77.35 18.96 23.18
CA LYS A 438 78.41 18.14 23.82
C LYS A 438 79.81 18.57 23.37
N GLN A 439 80.02 18.85 22.08
CA GLN A 439 81.30 19.37 21.57
C GLN A 439 81.64 20.76 22.12
N LYS A 440 80.67 21.68 22.20
CA LYS A 440 80.88 22.99 22.85
C LYS A 440 81.24 22.85 24.33
N LYS A 441 80.59 21.96 25.09
CA LYS A 441 80.96 21.66 26.49
C LYS A 441 82.37 21.08 26.61
N LYS A 442 82.79 20.17 25.70
CA LYS A 442 84.19 19.68 25.65
C LYS A 442 85.20 20.80 25.36
N LYS A 443 84.92 21.69 24.39
CA LYS A 443 85.79 22.85 24.11
C LYS A 443 85.86 23.81 25.30
N LYS A 444 84.74 24.07 25.99
CA LYS A 444 84.71 24.93 27.19
C LYS A 444 85.52 24.32 28.35
N ARG A 445 85.42 23.00 28.59
CA ARG A 445 86.27 22.29 29.57
C ARG A 445 87.76 22.36 29.24
N LYS A 446 88.16 22.20 27.97
CA LYS A 446 89.56 22.37 27.56
C LYS A 446 90.07 23.80 27.80
N ARG A 447 89.22 24.82 27.60
CA ARG A 447 89.56 26.23 27.78
C ARG A 447 89.69 26.62 29.26
N VAL A 448 88.86 26.05 30.14
CA VAL A 448 88.96 26.23 31.60
C VAL A 448 90.26 25.60 32.12
N ASN A 449 90.60 24.37 31.71
CA ASN A 449 91.88 23.74 32.11
C ASN A 449 93.11 24.55 31.67
N TYR A 450 93.06 25.23 30.51
CA TYR A 450 94.16 26.07 30.04
C TYR A 450 94.35 27.34 30.89
N ILE A 451 93.25 27.91 31.42
CA ILE A 451 93.29 29.10 32.28
C ILE A 451 93.78 28.75 33.69
N THR A 452 93.39 27.59 34.22
CA THR A 452 93.85 27.10 35.54
C THR A 452 95.36 26.77 35.57
N LEU A 453 95.94 26.37 34.43
CA LEU A 453 97.38 26.11 34.29
C LEU A 453 98.23 27.40 34.22
N HIS A 454 97.64 28.55 33.89
CA HIS A 454 98.37 29.82 33.77
C HIS A 454 98.33 30.70 35.02
N GLN A 455 97.38 30.48 35.95
CA GLN A 455 97.28 31.23 37.20
C GLN A 455 98.20 30.72 38.34
N HIS A 456 98.95 29.64 38.13
CA HIS A 456 99.97 29.14 39.07
C HIS A 456 101.42 29.53 38.71
N ARG A 457 101.64 30.46 37.76
CA ARG A 457 102.98 30.84 37.24
C ARG A 457 103.43 32.28 37.49
N LEU A 458 102.81 33.02 38.41
CA LEU A 458 103.33 34.31 38.89
C LEU A 458 103.14 34.40 40.41
N GLY A 459 104.20 34.10 41.16
CA GLY A 459 104.32 34.32 42.60
C GLY A 459 105.80 34.44 42.98
N PRO A 460 106.14 35.39 43.87
CA PRO A 460 107.08 35.17 44.96
C PRO A 460 106.35 34.93 46.28
#